data_AF-A0AAE9SGM8-F1
#
_entry.id   AF-A0AAE9SGM8-F1
#
_cell.length_a   1.000
_cell.length_b   1.000
_cell.length_c   1.000
_cell.angle_alpha   90.00
_cell.angle_beta   90.00
_cell.angle_gamma   90.00
#
_symmetry.space_group_name_H-M   'P 1'
#
loop_
_entity.id
_entity.type
_entity.pdbx_description
1 polymer ?
#
loop_
_entity_poly.entity_id
_entity_poly.type
_entity_poly.pdbx_seq_one_letter_code
_entity_poly.pdbx_strand_id
1 'polypeptide(L)' 'MKEEFTRFEPADYLINEAERAAYLNAAIEEEDPCLLTVALSDIAKARGIEENKASKE' A
#
# COMPACT_ATOMS: atom_id res chain seq x y z
N MET A 1 15.76 15.55 -22.90
CA MET A 1 14.92 15.30 -21.72
C MET A 1 15.74 14.45 -20.76
N LYS A 2 15.79 14.80 -19.47
CA LYS A 2 16.34 13.91 -18.43
C LYS A 2 15.14 13.20 -17.81
N GLU A 3 15.20 11.89 -17.71
CA GLU A 3 14.17 11.09 -17.04
C GLU A 3 14.34 11.25 -15.53
N GLU A 4 13.28 11.64 -14.83
CA GLU A 4 13.25 11.79 -13.37
C GLU A 4 12.34 10.71 -12.80
N PHE A 5 12.86 9.89 -11.89
CA PHE A 5 12.12 8.81 -11.25
C PHE A 5 11.80 9.20 -9.82
N THR A 6 10.54 9.02 -9.42
CA THR A 6 10.09 9.19 -8.04
C THR A 6 10.06 7.85 -7.33
N ARG A 7 10.25 7.88 -6.01
CA ARG A 7 10.11 6.69 -5.17
C ARG A 7 8.66 6.21 -5.19
N PHE A 8 8.47 4.92 -5.45
CA PHE A 8 7.16 4.28 -5.41
C PHE A 8 6.90 3.76 -4.00
N GLU A 9 5.80 4.18 -3.40
CA GLU A 9 5.32 3.70 -2.10
C GLU A 9 3.92 3.09 -2.31
N PRO A 10 3.72 1.77 -2.07
CA PRO A 10 2.43 1.12 -2.30
C PRO A 10 1.28 1.77 -1.53
N ALA A 11 1.55 2.25 -0.32
CA ALA A 11 0.57 2.88 0.56
C ALA A 11 -0.12 4.10 -0.05
N ASP A 12 0.51 4.81 -1.00
CA ASP A 12 -0.08 5.96 -1.70
C ASP A 12 -1.19 5.55 -2.69
N TYR A 13 -1.26 4.26 -3.05
CA TYR A 13 -2.18 3.72 -4.04
C TYR A 13 -3.23 2.76 -3.44
N LEU A 14 -3.14 2.46 -2.14
CA LEU A 14 -4.09 1.57 -1.43
C LEU A 14 -5.23 2.36 -0.78
N ILE A 15 -5.98 3.11 -1.59
CA ILE A 15 -6.97 4.10 -1.16
C ILE A 15 -8.25 3.44 -0.66
N ASN A 16 -8.65 2.30 -1.22
CA ASN A 16 -9.87 1.63 -0.81
C ASN A 16 -9.64 0.18 -0.36
N GLU A 17 -10.68 -0.41 0.23
CA GLU A 17 -10.61 -1.77 0.76
C GLU A 17 -10.38 -2.83 -0.33
N ALA A 18 -10.91 -2.62 -1.54
CA ALA A 18 -10.72 -3.56 -2.65
C ALA A 18 -9.26 -3.58 -3.12
N GLU A 19 -8.60 -2.43 -3.20
CA GLU A 19 -7.18 -2.31 -3.54
C GLU A 19 -6.30 -3.01 -2.49
N ARG A 20 -6.59 -2.79 -1.20
CA ARG A 20 -5.90 -3.46 -0.09
C ARG A 20 -6.06 -4.97 -0.15
N ALA A 21 -7.28 -5.46 -0.42
CA ALA A 21 -7.55 -6.89 -0.53
C ALA A 21 -6.83 -7.51 -1.74
N ALA A 22 -6.85 -6.85 -2.89
CA ALA A 22 -6.14 -7.30 -4.09
C ALA A 22 -4.62 -7.38 -3.85
N TYR A 23 -4.05 -6.36 -3.21
CA TYR A 23 -2.63 -6.33 -2.88
C TYR A 23 -2.24 -7.42 -1.86
N LEU A 24 -3.06 -7.64 -0.83
CA LEU A 24 -2.84 -8.71 0.15
C LEU A 24 -2.93 -10.10 -0.49
N ASN A 25 -3.91 -10.33 -1.38
CA ASN A 25 -4.03 -11.59 -2.09
C ASN A 25 -2.81 -11.87 -2.97
N ALA A 26 -2.35 -10.87 -3.73
CA ALA A 26 -1.14 -11.00 -4.52
C ALA A 26 0.07 -11.39 -3.65
N ALA A 27 0.24 -10.78 -2.46
CA ALA A 27 1.32 -11.14 -1.55
C ALA A 27 1.19 -12.57 -0.97
N ILE A 28 -0.03 -13.09 -0.81
CA ILE A 28 -0.28 -14.47 -0.38
C ILE A 28 0.08 -15.46 -1.50
N GLU A 29 -0.24 -15.13 -2.75
CA GLU A 29 0.04 -15.97 -3.93
C GLU A 29 1.53 -16.17 -4.18
N GLU A 30 2.38 -15.23 -3.77
CA GLU A 30 3.84 -15.34 -3.87
C GLU A 30 4.45 -16.31 -2.83
N GLU A 31 3.66 -16.80 -1.88
CA GLU A 31 4.08 -17.74 -0.81
C GLU A 31 5.30 -17.28 0.02
N ASP A 32 5.60 -15.97 0.02
CA ASP A 32 6.72 -15.37 0.73
C ASP A 32 6.25 -14.68 2.03
N PRO A 33 6.61 -15.21 3.22
CA PRO A 33 6.22 -14.63 4.50
C PRO A 33 6.82 -13.24 4.76
N CYS A 34 7.99 -12.94 4.19
CA CYS A 34 8.59 -11.60 4.26
C CYS A 34 7.77 -10.60 3.44
N LEU A 35 7.38 -10.97 2.21
CA LEU A 35 6.53 -10.13 1.37
C LEU A 35 5.17 -9.89 2.02
N LEU A 36 4.56 -10.93 2.59
CA LEU A 36 3.29 -10.80 3.30
C LEU A 36 3.38 -9.79 4.46
N THR A 37 4.47 -9.82 5.22
CA THR A 37 4.72 -8.89 6.32
C THR A 37 4.88 -7.44 5.82
N VAL A 38 5.57 -7.25 4.70
CA VAL A 38 5.70 -5.93 4.05
C VAL A 38 4.34 -5.43 3.57
N ALA A 39 3.56 -6.27 2.89
CA ALA A 39 2.25 -5.92 2.37
C ALA A 39 1.29 -5.49 3.50
N LEU A 40 1.28 -6.22 4.62
CA LEU A 40 0.51 -5.85 5.81
C LEU A 40 0.96 -4.51 6.39
N SER A 41 2.27 -4.23 6.41
CA SER A 41 2.82 -2.96 6.87
C SER A 41 2.38 -1.80 5.98
N ASP A 42 2.37 -1.99 4.66
CA ASP A 42 1.95 -0.96 3.71
C ASP A 42 0.44 -0.70 3.77
N ILE A 43 -0.36 -1.76 3.95
CA ILE A 43 -1.80 -1.63 4.22
C ILE A 43 -2.06 -0.85 5.52
N ALA A 44 -1.29 -1.10 6.59
CA ALA A 44 -1.43 -0.37 7.85
C ALA A 44 -1.09 1.12 7.68
N LYS A 45 -0.02 1.45 6.93
CA LYS A 45 0.31 2.85 6.59
C LYS A 45 -0.80 3.51 5.78
N ALA A 46 -1.31 2.84 4.74
CA ALA A 46 -2.35 3.39 3.87
C ALA A 46 -3.59 3.81 4.67
N ARG A 47 -4.01 2.96 5.63
CA ARG A 47 -5.12 3.27 6.55
C ARG A 47 -4.84 4.51 7.40
N GLY A 48 -3.64 4.61 7.98
CA GLY A 48 -3.26 5.80 8.76
C GLY A 48 -3.21 7.08 7.91
N ILE A 49 -2.83 6.99 6.63
CA ILE A 49 -2.84 8.12 5.69
C ILE A 49 -4.29 8.54 5.36
N GLU A 50 -5.18 7.58 5.09
CA GLU A 50 -6.61 7.86 4.88
C GLU A 50 -7.24 8.55 6.09
N GLU A 51 -7.00 8.04 7.31
CA GLU A 51 -7.54 8.64 8.54
C GLU A 51 -7.05 10.08 8.76
N ASN A 52 -5.79 10.37 8.44
CA ASN A 52 -5.23 11.72 8.49
C ASN A 52 -5.85 12.64 7.42
N LYS A 53 -6.06 12.14 6.20
CA LYS A 53 -6.75 12.91 5.14
C LYS A 53 -8.20 13.22 5.54
N ALA A 54 -8.94 12.24 6.04
CA ALA A 54 -10.33 12.41 6.46
C ALA A 54 -10.50 13.37 7.66
N SER A 55 -9.49 13.48 8.52
CA SER A 55 -9.52 14.38 9.69
C SER A 55 -9.23 15.85 9.34
N LYS A 56 -8.82 16.16 8.11
CA LYS A 56 -8.50 17.52 7.64
C LYS A 56 -9.58 18.16 6.76
N GLU A 57 -10.70 17.48 6.52
CA GLU A 57 -11.86 18.00 5.77
C GLU A 57 -13.00 18.48 6.68
#